data_AF-A0A2J6PL57-F1
#
_entry.id   AF-A0A2J6PL57-F1
#
_cell.length_a   1.000
_cell.length_b   1.000
_cell.length_c   1.000
_cell.angle_alpha   90.00
_cell.angle_beta   90.00
_cell.angle_gamma   90.00
#
_symmetry.space_group_name_H-M   'P 1'
#
loop_
_entity.id
_entity.type
_entity.pdbx_description
1 polymer ?
#
loop_
_entity_poly.entity_id
_entity_poly.type
_entity_poly.pdbx_seq_one_letter_code
_entity_poly.pdbx_strand_id
1 'polypeptide(L)'
;MANNREDLEHKDDVEYLEDDNDEEYLDDPDNKDFLDNNANARGDNETTTLADITRALHADPIAGTVLRARISHTLRERGNKKARTKWRHALRHPLTLEYRKKLEAMLPGSREYKVANKRIQEIDRINVMGTEAEKKKFLTNTLKFILPRFYSSQCKTGKRYPGDGGPDPQVETDHESDKEWEDLQLQQQDGNGARHKRTNLSTKTKNISARKRFAKMENEQRQKFLAKKLDQHHHRKANTNPRPSTEEEKRLAKLKTRSFRERQSKRMANLSEEQQTAFKARKSEQRSASEKLKALRKSRAFDLPSQHQRAALGRQWRTNPEFEQFKAQFAQDESSILILDVEFSRVLRKVFEVALGRLKSGKVLVDNRIRHDCTDTELLNLPNGQAMGFMTRSILLGTLKNVYGSSDRRKCSGLRTPAEIAKMIIEAGVTPTSIIVVWHQSTMDLDLLRELIESTGYYNVLPPKVNCIPMIPQFRENLPRKFTAKLDILFPLLFAGHHLVGTNHRAGPDIQMLRLMTLLLIQLQKPPAERDLSDFPGTTQEDIMQAQVPRTELQKWPGIGFTLAPTLLREAIQVASWPLVKDGGDKDESEELIKDSE
;
A
#
# COMPACT_ATOMS: atom_id res chain seq x y z
N MET A 1 -27.67 62.68 1.49
CA MET A 1 -28.09 63.38 0.26
C MET A 1 -26.84 63.99 -0.36
N ALA A 2 -26.61 63.73 -1.65
CA ALA A 2 -25.59 64.29 -2.55
C ALA A 2 -24.12 64.06 -2.17
N ASN A 3 -23.14 63.84 -3.05
CA ASN A 3 -23.01 63.51 -4.48
C ASN A 3 -21.51 63.12 -4.63
N ASN A 4 -21.15 62.03 -5.32
CA ASN A 4 -20.61 62.03 -6.70
C ASN A 4 -19.39 62.96 -6.90
N ARG A 5 -18.30 62.62 -7.59
CA ARG A 5 -17.85 61.47 -8.41
C ARG A 5 -16.58 61.99 -9.12
N GLU A 6 -15.64 61.11 -9.46
CA GLU A 6 -14.86 61.12 -10.72
C GLU A 6 -13.94 62.33 -11.00
N ASP A 7 -12.82 62.28 -11.73
CA ASP A 7 -12.21 61.30 -12.63
C ASP A 7 -10.75 61.78 -12.89
N LEU A 8 -9.76 60.87 -12.92
CA LEU A 8 -9.04 60.42 -14.13
C LEU A 8 -8.32 61.52 -14.93
N GLU A 9 -6.98 61.47 -14.93
CA GLU A 9 -6.22 61.75 -16.14
C GLU A 9 -4.91 60.95 -16.19
N HIS A 10 -4.50 60.72 -17.43
CA HIS A 10 -3.59 59.72 -17.97
C HIS A 10 -2.33 60.46 -18.45
N LYS A 11 -1.13 59.84 -18.40
CA LYS A 11 -0.13 59.77 -19.50
C LYS A 11 1.35 59.77 -19.08
N ASP A 12 2.05 58.87 -19.79
CA ASP A 12 3.33 58.97 -20.50
C ASP A 12 4.68 59.12 -19.74
N ASP A 13 5.47 58.04 -19.86
CA ASP A 13 6.87 57.93 -20.30
C ASP A 13 7.83 59.13 -20.13
N VAL A 14 8.97 58.93 -19.44
CA VAL A 14 10.29 59.51 -19.80
C VAL A 14 11.45 58.63 -19.28
N GLU A 15 12.48 58.51 -20.12
CA GLU A 15 13.78 57.83 -20.01
C GLU A 15 14.78 58.38 -18.96
N TYR A 16 15.76 57.50 -18.66
CA TYR A 16 17.13 57.64 -18.14
C TYR A 16 17.72 59.01 -17.77
N LEU A 17 18.43 59.05 -16.64
CA LEU A 17 19.76 59.68 -16.51
C LEU A 17 20.62 58.93 -15.46
N GLU A 18 21.88 58.73 -15.83
CA GLU A 18 23.03 58.33 -15.00
C GLU A 18 23.39 59.47 -14.04
N ASP A 19 24.02 59.14 -12.89
CA ASP A 19 25.07 59.99 -12.32
C ASP A 19 25.85 59.25 -11.22
N ASP A 20 27.15 59.45 -11.30
CA ASP A 20 28.23 58.98 -10.43
C ASP A 20 28.11 59.49 -8.99
N ASN A 21 28.71 58.77 -8.03
CA ASN A 21 29.53 59.40 -7.00
C ASN A 21 30.37 58.37 -6.24
N ASP A 22 31.67 58.62 -6.30
CA ASP A 22 32.72 58.08 -5.46
C ASP A 22 32.53 58.52 -3.99
N GLU A 23 32.79 57.63 -3.03
CA GLU A 23 33.26 58.07 -1.72
C GLU A 23 34.24 57.06 -1.11
N GLU A 24 35.48 57.53 -1.04
CA GLU A 24 36.67 56.96 -0.43
C GLU A 24 36.57 57.08 1.11
N TYR A 25 36.80 56.00 1.85
CA TYR A 25 37.03 56.08 3.31
C TYR A 25 38.25 55.26 3.75
N LEU A 26 39.08 55.98 4.49
CA LEU A 26 40.43 55.68 4.95
C LEU A 26 40.49 54.58 6.02
N ASP A 27 41.63 53.86 6.01
CA ASP A 27 42.10 52.93 7.03
C ASP A 27 42.34 53.62 8.38
N ASP A 28 41.78 53.05 9.46
CA ASP A 28 42.14 53.39 10.84
C ASP A 28 42.50 52.11 11.62
N PRO A 29 43.79 51.88 11.98
CA PRO A 29 44.27 50.61 12.50
C PRO A 29 44.43 50.64 14.03
N ASP A 30 43.36 50.86 14.79
CA ASP A 30 43.39 50.70 16.26
C ASP A 30 42.05 50.20 16.80
N ASN A 31 41.76 48.92 16.56
CA ASN A 31 40.76 48.17 17.34
C ASN A 31 41.06 46.66 17.35
N LYS A 32 42.29 46.31 17.71
CA LYS A 32 42.67 44.95 18.11
C LYS A 32 42.50 44.86 19.62
N ASP A 33 41.52 44.06 20.04
CA ASP A 33 41.40 43.39 21.36
C ASP A 33 39.96 43.47 21.90
N PHE A 34 38.94 43.00 21.16
CA PHE A 34 37.65 42.65 21.81
C PHE A 34 36.79 41.59 21.10
N LEU A 35 37.27 40.91 20.06
CA LEU A 35 36.49 39.91 19.33
C LEU A 35 37.31 38.65 19.02
N ASP A 36 37.66 37.88 20.05
CA ASP A 36 38.31 36.58 19.87
C ASP A 36 37.73 35.47 20.76
N ASN A 37 36.40 35.44 20.92
CA ASN A 37 35.71 34.40 21.69
C ASN A 37 34.45 33.82 21.05
N ASN A 38 34.26 33.90 19.72
CA ASN A 38 33.06 33.33 19.10
C ASN A 38 33.26 32.66 17.72
N ALA A 39 34.46 32.14 17.44
CA ALA A 39 34.80 31.53 16.14
C ALA A 39 35.03 30.00 16.17
N ASN A 40 34.63 29.28 17.23
CA ASN A 40 34.80 27.81 17.32
C ASN A 40 33.47 27.04 17.42
N ALA A 41 32.46 27.41 16.62
CA ALA A 41 31.17 26.69 16.57
C ALA A 41 30.64 26.45 15.16
N ARG A 42 31.52 26.13 14.20
CA ARG A 42 31.14 25.63 12.88
C ARG A 42 32.00 24.45 12.46
N GLY A 43 31.68 23.29 13.03
CA GLY A 43 32.17 21.99 12.60
C GLY A 43 31.15 20.95 12.99
N ASP A 44 30.89 20.00 12.08
CA ASP A 44 30.00 18.84 12.21
C ASP A 44 28.50 19.09 11.95
N ASN A 45 28.11 18.91 10.67
CA ASN A 45 26.74 18.58 10.29
C ASN A 45 26.39 17.15 10.79
N GLU A 46 26.30 16.96 12.10
CA GLU A 46 25.62 15.80 12.66
C GLU A 46 24.12 15.94 12.41
N THR A 47 23.54 15.01 11.66
CA THR A 47 22.09 14.89 11.54
C THR A 47 21.49 14.66 12.92
N THR A 48 21.03 15.74 13.56
CA THR A 48 20.39 15.69 14.87
C THR A 48 19.21 14.72 14.79
N THR A 49 19.33 13.58 15.46
CA THR A 49 18.33 12.52 15.31
C THR A 49 17.05 12.91 16.04
N LEU A 50 15.91 12.33 15.64
CA LEU A 50 14.63 12.53 16.34
C LEU A 50 14.74 12.20 17.84
N ALA A 51 15.68 11.32 18.21
CA ALA A 51 15.96 10.95 19.60
C ALA A 51 16.68 12.07 20.38
N ASP A 52 17.61 12.80 19.75
CA ASP A 52 18.33 13.90 20.41
C ASP A 52 17.43 15.13 20.59
N ILE A 53 16.56 15.41 19.61
CA ILE A 53 15.47 16.39 19.75
C ILE A 53 14.56 16.00 20.92
N THR A 54 14.18 14.73 21.03
CA THR A 54 13.32 14.24 22.13
C THR A 54 14.01 14.35 23.49
N ARG A 55 15.33 14.13 23.56
CA ARG A 55 16.12 14.27 24.78
C ARG A 55 16.21 15.73 25.23
N ALA A 56 16.45 16.66 24.31
CA ALA A 56 16.46 18.10 24.58
C ALA A 56 15.08 18.63 25.03
N LEU A 57 13.99 18.12 24.44
CA LEU A 57 12.61 18.48 24.80
C LEU A 57 12.19 18.06 26.23
N HIS A 58 12.92 17.12 26.85
CA HIS A 58 12.66 16.63 28.20
C HIS A 58 13.55 17.27 29.26
N ALA A 59 14.71 17.79 28.89
CA ALA A 59 15.67 18.39 29.82
C ALA A 59 15.30 19.83 30.22
N ASP A 60 14.62 20.57 29.35
CA ASP A 60 14.17 21.94 29.61
C ASP A 60 12.70 22.11 29.16
N PRO A 61 11.74 22.26 30.09
CA PRO A 61 10.32 22.41 29.77
C PRO A 61 10.02 23.65 28.91
N ILE A 62 10.78 24.74 29.08
CA ILE A 62 10.56 26.03 28.41
C ILE A 62 11.19 26.00 27.01
N ALA A 63 12.44 25.54 26.88
CA ALA A 63 13.01 25.30 25.54
C ALA A 63 12.20 24.23 24.78
N GLY A 64 11.62 23.28 25.51
CA GLY A 64 10.74 22.25 24.97
C GLY A 64 9.45 22.77 24.33
N THR A 65 8.81 23.78 24.92
CA THR A 65 7.62 24.41 24.34
C THR A 65 7.94 25.22 23.09
N VAL A 66 9.05 25.98 23.11
CA VAL A 66 9.52 26.75 21.94
C VAL A 66 9.88 25.83 20.77
N LEU A 67 10.61 24.74 21.02
CA LEU A 67 10.99 23.79 19.98
C LEU A 67 9.78 23.02 19.42
N ARG A 68 8.81 22.64 20.27
CA ARG A 68 7.53 22.06 19.81
C ARG A 68 6.74 23.03 18.92
N ALA A 69 6.72 24.31 19.26
CA ALA A 69 6.10 25.34 18.43
C ALA A 69 6.81 25.47 17.08
N ARG A 70 8.16 25.49 17.07
CA ARG A 70 8.97 25.54 15.85
C ARG A 70 8.79 24.32 14.95
N ILE A 71 8.81 23.10 15.51
CA ILE A 71 8.53 21.86 14.75
C ILE A 71 7.11 21.87 14.18
N SER A 72 6.13 22.27 14.99
CA SER A 72 4.74 22.38 14.56
C SER A 72 4.56 23.40 13.43
N HIS A 73 5.30 24.52 13.50
CA HIS A 73 5.36 25.53 12.44
C HIS A 73 5.95 24.94 11.16
N THR A 74 7.13 24.33 11.22
CA THR A 74 7.78 23.72 10.03
C THR A 74 6.94 22.61 9.39
N LEU A 75 6.28 21.77 10.19
CA LEU A 75 5.36 20.75 9.69
C LEU A 75 4.13 21.36 9.02
N ARG A 76 3.59 22.45 9.58
CA ARG A 76 2.48 23.22 9.00
C ARG A 76 2.90 23.86 7.68
N GLU A 77 4.08 24.47 7.61
CA GLU A 77 4.65 25.05 6.38
C GLU A 77 4.87 24.02 5.28
N ARG A 78 5.45 22.86 5.61
CA ARG A 78 5.61 21.74 4.66
C ARG A 78 4.25 21.26 4.16
N GLY A 79 3.27 21.14 5.06
CA GLY A 79 1.89 20.81 4.71
C GLY A 79 1.27 21.83 3.73
N ASN A 80 1.47 23.11 4.00
CA ASN A 80 0.99 24.22 3.16
C ASN A 80 1.72 24.26 1.81
N LYS A 81 3.04 24.07 1.76
CA LYS A 81 3.80 23.98 0.49
C LYS A 81 3.26 22.85 -0.40
N LYS A 82 3.00 21.67 0.19
CA LYS A 82 2.42 20.53 -0.54
C LYS A 82 0.99 20.80 -1.02
N ALA A 83 0.17 21.52 -0.23
CA ALA A 83 -1.17 21.91 -0.64
C ALA A 83 -1.13 22.90 -1.81
N ARG A 84 -0.27 23.93 -1.77
CA ARG A 84 -0.05 24.89 -2.86
C ARG A 84 0.37 24.21 -4.16
N THR A 85 1.36 23.31 -4.12
CA THR A 85 1.82 22.60 -5.33
C THR A 85 0.70 21.74 -5.93
N LYS A 86 -0.04 21.00 -5.10
CA LYS A 86 -1.19 20.20 -5.58
C LYS A 86 -2.31 21.06 -6.14
N TRP A 87 -2.57 22.23 -5.54
CA TRP A 87 -3.58 23.17 -6.02
C TRP A 87 -3.20 23.73 -7.40
N ARG A 88 -1.96 24.20 -7.57
CA ARG A 88 -1.46 24.67 -8.87
C ARG A 88 -1.56 23.59 -9.95
N HIS A 89 -1.17 22.36 -9.63
CA HIS A 89 -1.30 21.23 -10.56
C HIS A 89 -2.76 20.91 -10.89
N ALA A 90 -3.68 21.01 -9.92
CA ALA A 90 -5.11 20.76 -10.17
C ALA A 90 -5.73 21.80 -11.12
N LEU A 91 -5.30 23.05 -11.03
CA LEU A 91 -5.76 24.13 -11.91
C LEU A 91 -5.22 24.01 -13.35
N ARG A 92 -3.97 23.55 -13.49
CA ARG A 92 -3.32 23.32 -14.80
C ARG A 92 -3.66 21.95 -15.41
N HIS A 93 -4.40 21.10 -14.70
CA HIS A 93 -4.73 19.76 -15.19
C HIS A 93 -5.58 19.87 -16.48
N PRO A 94 -5.26 19.12 -17.56
CA PRO A 94 -5.96 19.22 -18.85
C PRO A 94 -7.49 19.14 -18.73
N LEU A 95 -7.98 18.21 -17.92
CA LEU A 95 -9.42 18.05 -17.68
C LEU A 95 -10.09 19.27 -17.00
N THR A 96 -9.38 20.03 -16.17
CA THR A 96 -9.90 21.28 -15.59
C THR A 96 -10.04 22.35 -16.69
N LEU A 97 -9.08 22.39 -17.62
CA LEU A 97 -9.11 23.29 -18.77
C LEU A 97 -10.24 22.91 -19.76
N GLU A 98 -10.38 21.63 -20.10
CA GLU A 98 -11.49 21.13 -20.90
C GLU A 98 -12.84 21.41 -20.26
N TYR A 99 -12.94 21.29 -18.94
CA TYR A 99 -14.18 21.58 -18.23
C TYR A 99 -14.58 23.05 -18.33
N ARG A 100 -13.62 23.99 -18.33
CA ARG A 100 -13.88 25.42 -18.59
C ARG A 100 -14.33 25.66 -20.03
N LYS A 101 -13.63 25.11 -21.03
CA LYS A 101 -14.03 25.19 -22.44
C LYS A 101 -15.44 24.65 -22.67
N LYS A 102 -15.78 23.55 -21.99
CA LYS A 102 -17.13 22.96 -22.06
C LYS A 102 -18.19 23.85 -21.43
N LEU A 103 -17.86 24.54 -20.33
CA LEU A 103 -18.76 25.50 -19.71
C LEU A 103 -19.03 26.70 -20.65
N GLU A 104 -18.01 27.18 -21.36
CA GLU A 104 -18.11 28.25 -22.36
C GLU A 104 -19.00 27.85 -23.55
N ALA A 105 -18.96 26.57 -23.95
CA ALA A 105 -19.80 26.03 -25.02
C ALA A 105 -21.24 25.69 -24.59
N MET A 106 -21.58 25.74 -23.30
CA MET A 106 -22.94 25.45 -22.80
C MET A 106 -23.86 26.65 -22.98
N LEU A 107 -25.12 26.40 -23.33
CA LEU A 107 -26.18 27.42 -23.40
C LEU A 107 -26.31 28.15 -22.04
N PRO A 108 -26.05 29.47 -22.00
CA PRO A 108 -26.23 30.28 -20.80
C PRO A 108 -27.66 30.15 -20.30
N GLY A 109 -27.82 29.90 -18.99
CA GLY A 109 -29.13 29.78 -18.34
C GLY A 109 -29.65 28.35 -18.18
N SER A 110 -29.08 27.36 -18.86
CA SER A 110 -29.38 25.94 -18.60
C SER A 110 -29.05 25.55 -17.15
N ARG A 111 -29.76 24.54 -16.62
CA ARG A 111 -29.54 24.07 -15.23
C ARG A 111 -28.12 23.55 -15.06
N GLU A 112 -27.62 22.86 -16.07
CA GLU A 112 -26.28 22.29 -16.16
C GLU A 112 -25.23 23.39 -16.14
N TYR A 113 -25.41 24.46 -16.95
CA TYR A 113 -24.55 25.64 -16.94
C TYR A 113 -24.51 26.28 -15.55
N LYS A 114 -25.66 26.53 -14.91
CA LYS A 114 -25.71 27.17 -13.59
C LYS A 114 -24.95 26.37 -12.52
N VAL A 115 -25.09 25.04 -12.50
CA VAL A 115 -24.38 24.16 -11.56
C VAL A 115 -22.87 24.14 -11.86
N ALA A 116 -22.50 24.03 -13.13
CA ALA A 116 -21.11 23.96 -13.55
C ALA A 116 -20.38 25.30 -13.34
N ASN A 117 -21.04 26.42 -13.64
CA ASN A 117 -20.53 27.77 -13.45
C ASN A 117 -20.31 28.10 -11.97
N LYS A 118 -21.29 27.79 -11.09
CA LYS A 118 -21.14 27.98 -9.64
C LYS A 118 -19.90 27.26 -9.08
N ARG A 119 -19.57 26.11 -9.66
CA ARG A 119 -18.41 25.32 -9.26
C ARG A 119 -17.09 25.93 -9.74
N ILE A 120 -17.03 26.40 -10.99
CA ILE A 120 -15.85 27.11 -11.51
C ILE A 120 -15.62 28.38 -10.69
N GLN A 121 -16.67 29.14 -10.40
CA GLN A 121 -16.61 30.32 -9.54
C GLN A 121 -16.10 29.99 -8.13
N GLU A 122 -16.48 28.84 -7.54
CA GLU A 122 -15.95 28.39 -6.26
C GLU A 122 -14.44 28.05 -6.35
N ILE A 123 -14.01 27.40 -7.43
CA ILE A 123 -12.59 27.11 -7.70
C ILE A 123 -11.79 28.40 -7.84
N ASP A 124 -12.30 29.37 -8.61
CA ASP A 124 -11.67 30.67 -8.84
C ASP A 124 -11.60 31.49 -7.55
N ARG A 125 -12.68 31.50 -6.76
CA ARG A 125 -12.70 32.14 -5.45
C ARG A 125 -11.64 31.53 -4.51
N ILE A 126 -11.52 30.20 -4.45
CA ILE A 126 -10.51 29.54 -3.60
C ILE A 126 -9.09 29.76 -4.15
N ASN A 127 -8.94 29.88 -5.47
CA ASN A 127 -7.65 30.17 -6.06
C ASN A 127 -7.16 31.58 -5.70
N VAL A 128 -8.03 32.59 -5.82
CA VAL A 128 -7.68 34.00 -5.59
C VAL A 128 -7.64 34.32 -4.11
N MET A 129 -8.66 33.93 -3.34
CA MET A 129 -8.84 34.37 -1.94
C MET A 129 -8.82 33.24 -0.92
N GLY A 130 -8.70 31.98 -1.35
CA GLY A 130 -8.77 30.83 -0.45
C GLY A 130 -7.52 30.65 0.41
N THR A 131 -7.75 30.38 1.69
CA THR A 131 -6.69 29.96 2.62
C THR A 131 -6.14 28.58 2.25
N GLU A 132 -4.94 28.25 2.74
CA GLU A 132 -4.36 26.91 2.53
C GLU A 132 -5.22 25.79 3.13
N ALA A 133 -5.94 26.08 4.21
CA ALA A 133 -6.89 25.15 4.80
C ALA A 133 -8.08 24.88 3.87
N GLU A 134 -8.60 25.91 3.19
CA GLU A 134 -9.67 25.76 2.20
C GLU A 134 -9.19 25.03 0.95
N LYS A 135 -8.01 25.36 0.42
CA LYS A 135 -7.39 24.62 -0.69
C LYS A 135 -7.22 23.15 -0.34
N LYS A 136 -6.71 22.84 0.87
CA LYS A 136 -6.55 21.47 1.35
C LYS A 136 -7.90 20.76 1.52
N LYS A 137 -8.90 21.43 2.12
CA LYS A 137 -10.25 20.90 2.32
C LYS A 137 -10.93 20.59 0.98
N PHE A 138 -10.78 21.48 0.01
CA PHE A 138 -11.30 21.30 -1.35
C PHE A 138 -10.58 20.16 -2.08
N LEU A 139 -9.25 20.06 -1.98
CA LEU A 139 -8.52 18.90 -2.52
C LEU A 139 -9.00 17.58 -1.88
N THR A 140 -9.22 17.52 -0.57
CA THR A 140 -9.65 16.28 0.10
C THR A 140 -11.10 15.90 -0.16
N ASN A 141 -12.02 16.88 -0.19
CA ASN A 141 -13.45 16.63 -0.35
C ASN A 141 -13.85 16.51 -1.83
N THR A 142 -13.12 17.22 -2.70
CA THR A 142 -13.56 17.51 -4.05
C THR A 142 -12.68 16.85 -5.11
N LEU A 143 -11.52 16.24 -4.82
CA LEU A 143 -10.79 15.44 -5.83
C LEU A 143 -11.62 14.28 -6.42
N LYS A 144 -12.70 13.86 -5.76
CA LYS A 144 -13.70 12.94 -6.34
C LYS A 144 -14.65 13.59 -7.36
N PHE A 145 -14.66 14.91 -7.46
CA PHE A 145 -15.69 15.70 -8.14
C PHE A 145 -15.18 16.96 -8.87
N ILE A 146 -13.91 17.37 -8.78
CA ILE A 146 -13.35 18.52 -9.55
C ILE A 146 -13.69 18.37 -11.04
N LEU A 147 -13.72 17.11 -11.49
CA LEU A 147 -14.27 16.70 -12.76
C LEU A 147 -15.79 16.51 -12.63
N PRO A 148 -16.62 17.09 -13.51
CA PRO A 148 -18.06 16.81 -13.49
C PRO A 148 -18.28 15.29 -13.64
N ARG A 149 -19.43 14.80 -13.15
CA ARG A 149 -19.75 13.36 -13.08
C ARG A 149 -19.45 12.58 -14.37
N PHE A 150 -19.54 13.25 -15.52
CA PHE A 150 -19.26 12.72 -16.86
C PHE A 150 -17.84 12.14 -17.03
N TYR A 151 -16.83 12.69 -16.36
CA TYR A 151 -15.44 12.19 -16.39
C TYR A 151 -15.08 11.36 -15.15
N SER A 152 -16.01 11.20 -14.21
CA SER A 152 -15.79 10.26 -13.12
C SER A 152 -15.86 8.84 -13.69
N SER A 153 -14.90 7.99 -13.31
CA SER A 153 -14.92 6.55 -13.63
C SER A 153 -16.16 5.79 -13.11
N GLN A 154 -17.12 6.48 -12.48
CA GLN A 154 -18.38 5.94 -11.96
C GLN A 154 -19.62 6.32 -12.79
N CYS A 155 -19.49 7.06 -13.90
CA CYS A 155 -20.64 7.37 -14.76
C CYS A 155 -21.01 6.16 -15.63
N LYS A 156 -22.21 5.61 -15.44
CA LYS A 156 -22.68 4.37 -16.09
C LYS A 156 -23.20 4.55 -17.52
N THR A 157 -23.35 5.78 -18.02
CA THR A 157 -24.20 6.02 -19.20
C THR A 157 -23.48 6.13 -20.53
N GLY A 158 -22.14 6.17 -20.59
CA GLY A 158 -21.37 5.97 -21.83
C GLY A 158 -21.77 6.80 -23.08
N LYS A 159 -22.62 7.83 -22.95
CA LYS A 159 -23.05 8.66 -24.09
C LYS A 159 -21.90 9.58 -24.47
N ARG A 160 -21.15 9.17 -25.50
CA ARG A 160 -20.34 10.08 -26.34
C ARG A 160 -21.28 11.00 -27.10
N TYR A 161 -20.85 12.24 -27.36
CA TYR A 161 -21.59 13.11 -28.27
C TYR A 161 -21.47 12.58 -29.71
N PRO A 162 -22.50 12.78 -30.56
CA PRO A 162 -22.34 12.63 -32.00
C PRO A 162 -21.33 13.68 -32.49
N GLY A 163 -20.17 13.24 -32.99
CA GLY A 163 -19.13 14.12 -33.56
C GLY A 163 -17.68 13.84 -33.15
N ASP A 164 -17.44 13.15 -32.02
CA ASP A 164 -16.07 12.88 -31.50
C ASP A 164 -15.41 11.64 -32.14
N GLY A 165 -15.27 11.66 -33.46
CA GLY A 165 -14.59 10.60 -34.24
C GLY A 165 -13.06 10.62 -34.18
N GLY A 166 -12.44 11.34 -33.24
CA GLY A 166 -10.99 11.44 -33.11
C GLY A 166 -10.44 10.61 -31.94
N PRO A 167 -9.22 10.05 -32.04
CA PRO A 167 -8.52 9.44 -30.91
C PRO A 167 -8.21 10.50 -29.84
N ASP A 168 -8.19 10.07 -28.56
CA ASP A 168 -7.83 10.93 -27.42
C ASP A 168 -6.47 11.61 -27.69
N PRO A 169 -6.32 12.94 -27.48
CA PRO A 169 -5.04 13.59 -27.64
C PRO A 169 -4.04 13.01 -26.62
N GLN A 170 -2.98 12.41 -27.14
CA GLN A 170 -1.85 11.93 -26.36
C GLN A 170 -1.03 13.16 -25.94
N VAL A 171 -1.20 13.60 -24.70
CA VAL A 171 -0.49 14.78 -24.18
C VAL A 171 0.75 14.33 -23.42
N GLU A 172 1.91 14.74 -23.93
CA GLU A 172 3.21 14.63 -23.26
C GLU A 172 3.19 15.49 -21.99
N THR A 173 3.41 14.87 -20.84
CA THR A 173 3.66 15.60 -19.60
C THR A 173 5.16 15.88 -19.51
N ASP A 174 5.56 17.08 -19.92
CA ASP A 174 6.88 17.60 -19.59
C ASP A 174 6.98 17.76 -18.07
N HIS A 175 7.81 16.91 -17.48
CA HIS A 175 8.29 17.09 -16.13
C HIS A 175 9.47 18.06 -16.18
N GLU A 176 9.19 19.37 -16.18
CA GLU A 176 10.18 20.35 -15.73
C GLU A 176 10.56 20.00 -14.28
N SER A 177 11.73 19.38 -14.15
CA SER A 177 12.31 18.95 -12.88
C SER A 177 12.91 20.14 -12.14
N ASP A 178 12.61 20.23 -10.84
CA ASP A 178 13.33 21.02 -9.83
C ASP A 178 14.81 20.55 -9.69
N LYS A 179 15.61 20.62 -10.77
CA LYS A 179 17.01 20.17 -10.82
C LYS A 179 18.03 21.31 -10.68
N GLU A 180 17.62 22.57 -10.83
CA GLU A 180 18.56 23.71 -10.85
C GLU A 180 19.10 24.14 -9.47
N TRP A 181 18.74 23.48 -8.36
CA TRP A 181 19.25 23.82 -7.02
C TRP A 181 20.24 22.82 -6.42
N GLU A 182 20.43 21.64 -7.01
CA GLU A 182 21.39 20.63 -6.49
C GLU A 182 22.79 20.75 -7.11
N ASP A 183 22.92 21.36 -8.30
CA ASP A 183 24.21 21.45 -9.01
C ASP A 183 25.16 22.55 -8.47
N LEU A 184 24.68 23.45 -7.60
CA LEU A 184 25.51 24.48 -6.95
C LEU A 184 26.19 24.01 -5.65
N GLN A 185 25.85 22.83 -5.11
CA GLN A 185 26.50 22.30 -3.90
C GLN A 185 27.60 21.25 -4.17
N LEU A 186 27.74 20.78 -5.41
CA LEU A 186 28.64 19.68 -5.77
C LEU A 186 30.01 20.13 -6.33
N GLN A 187 30.27 21.43 -6.45
CA GLN A 187 31.55 21.95 -6.97
C GLN A 187 32.58 22.36 -5.89
N GLN A 188 32.33 22.15 -4.60
CA GLN A 188 33.26 22.57 -3.52
C GLN A 188 33.95 21.44 -2.74
N GLN A 189 33.86 20.18 -3.19
CA GLN A 189 34.51 19.07 -2.48
C GLN A 189 35.24 18.12 -3.41
N ASP A 190 36.30 18.62 -4.06
CA ASP A 190 37.36 17.76 -4.60
C ASP A 190 38.72 18.35 -4.23
N GLY A 191 39.39 17.72 -3.26
CA GLY A 191 40.74 18.09 -2.87
C GLY A 191 41.19 17.43 -1.56
N ASN A 192 41.63 16.17 -1.64
CA ASN A 192 42.77 15.59 -0.89
C ASN A 192 42.58 14.09 -0.63
N GLY A 193 43.05 13.29 -1.59
CA GLY A 193 43.30 11.86 -1.39
C GLY A 193 44.79 11.56 -1.54
N ALA A 194 45.51 11.33 -0.44
CA ALA A 194 46.68 10.42 -0.38
C ALA A 194 47.41 10.50 0.97
N ARG A 195 46.85 9.90 2.03
CA ARG A 195 47.61 9.37 3.20
C ARG A 195 46.59 8.84 4.19
N HIS A 196 46.28 7.55 4.22
CA HIS A 196 45.77 6.84 5.41
C HIS A 196 45.56 5.34 5.08
N LYS A 197 46.66 4.60 4.98
CA LYS A 197 46.65 3.13 4.98
C LYS A 197 47.76 2.60 5.89
N ARG A 198 47.69 2.87 7.20
CA ARG A 198 48.50 2.13 8.19
C ARG A 198 47.96 2.04 9.63
N THR A 199 46.74 2.48 9.92
CA THR A 199 46.17 2.46 11.30
C THR A 199 44.98 1.50 11.53
N ASN A 200 44.58 0.68 10.54
CA ASN A 200 43.27 0.00 10.53
C ASN A 200 43.13 -1.32 11.32
N LEU A 201 44.15 -1.81 12.03
CA LEU A 201 44.00 -3.03 12.86
C LEU A 201 43.76 -2.75 14.36
N SER A 202 44.17 -1.61 14.89
CA SER A 202 44.00 -1.26 16.32
C SER A 202 42.60 -0.67 16.63
N THR A 203 42.00 0.01 15.66
CA THR A 203 40.65 0.59 15.78
C THR A 203 39.53 -0.46 15.70
N LYS A 204 39.77 -1.60 15.05
CA LYS A 204 38.75 -2.66 14.85
C LYS A 204 38.41 -3.40 16.15
N THR A 205 39.38 -3.67 17.01
CA THR A 205 39.17 -4.31 18.33
C THR A 205 38.55 -3.34 19.35
N LYS A 206 38.95 -2.06 19.34
CA LYS A 206 38.32 -1.03 20.20
C LYS A 206 36.85 -0.79 19.83
N ASN A 207 36.52 -0.80 18.53
CA ASN A 207 35.13 -0.65 18.07
C ASN A 207 34.23 -1.83 18.42
N ILE A 208 34.75 -3.06 18.47
CA ILE A 208 33.95 -4.23 18.90
C ILE A 208 33.63 -4.16 20.40
N SER A 209 34.59 -3.76 21.23
CA SER A 209 34.35 -3.58 22.68
C SER A 209 33.38 -2.43 22.96
N ALA A 210 33.49 -1.32 22.22
CA ALA A 210 32.55 -0.20 22.33
C ALA A 210 31.12 -0.61 21.95
N ARG A 211 30.95 -1.36 20.85
CA ARG A 211 29.64 -1.87 20.42
C ARG A 211 29.00 -2.83 21.43
N LYS A 212 29.78 -3.69 22.08
CA LYS A 212 29.28 -4.57 23.16
C LYS A 212 28.82 -3.78 24.38
N ARG A 213 29.54 -2.73 24.78
CA ARG A 213 29.13 -1.84 25.88
C ARG A 213 27.86 -1.05 25.53
N PHE A 214 27.75 -0.60 24.29
CA PHE A 214 26.57 0.11 23.80
C PHE A 214 25.31 -0.78 23.78
N ALA A 215 25.42 -2.01 23.27
CA ALA A 215 24.32 -2.96 23.26
C ALA A 215 23.86 -3.37 24.67
N LYS A 216 24.80 -3.50 25.62
CA LYS A 216 24.48 -3.76 27.03
C LYS A 216 23.72 -2.60 27.66
N MET A 217 24.17 -1.37 27.43
CA MET A 217 23.53 -0.15 27.94
C MET A 217 22.13 0.05 27.36
N GLU A 218 21.94 -0.21 26.07
CA GLU A 218 20.63 -0.13 25.40
C GLU A 218 19.64 -1.16 25.97
N ASN A 219 20.11 -2.38 26.25
CA ASN A 219 19.28 -3.41 26.87
C ASN A 219 18.89 -3.04 28.32
N GLU A 220 19.82 -2.52 29.12
CA GLU A 220 19.54 -2.04 30.48
C GLU A 220 18.54 -0.87 30.49
N GLN A 221 18.64 0.06 29.54
CA GLN A 221 17.67 1.16 29.39
C GLN A 221 16.29 0.66 28.95
N ARG A 222 16.22 -0.32 28.05
CA ARG A 222 14.97 -0.95 27.64
C ARG A 222 14.27 -1.64 28.81
N GLN A 223 15.02 -2.33 29.67
CA GLN A 223 14.49 -2.94 30.90
C GLN A 223 13.97 -1.88 31.88
N LYS A 224 14.71 -0.79 32.12
CA LYS A 224 14.27 0.32 32.97
C LYS A 224 13.00 1.00 32.44
N PHE A 225 12.89 1.17 31.12
CA PHE A 225 11.69 1.74 30.49
C PHE A 225 10.46 0.83 30.64
N LEU A 226 10.63 -0.48 30.47
CA LEU A 226 9.56 -1.47 30.67
C LEU A 226 9.09 -1.51 32.13
N ALA A 227 10.02 -1.51 33.10
CA ALA A 227 9.69 -1.45 34.52
C ALA A 227 8.89 -0.17 34.86
N LYS A 228 9.34 0.99 34.36
CA LYS A 228 8.64 2.28 34.58
C LYS A 228 7.25 2.31 33.94
N LYS A 229 7.06 1.67 32.78
CA LYS A 229 5.72 1.53 32.16
C LYS A 229 4.80 0.61 32.97
N LEU A 230 5.35 -0.43 33.58
CA LEU A 230 4.61 -1.35 34.44
C LEU A 230 4.10 -0.60 35.69
N ASP A 231 4.96 0.19 36.34
CA ASP A 231 4.58 1.03 37.49
C ASP A 231 3.54 2.09 37.14
N GLN A 232 3.71 2.80 36.02
CA GLN A 232 2.72 3.76 35.54
C GLN A 232 1.36 3.11 35.24
N HIS A 233 1.36 1.86 34.79
CA HIS A 233 0.14 1.11 34.56
C HIS A 233 -0.54 0.68 35.88
N HIS A 234 0.25 0.26 36.89
CA HIS A 234 -0.27 -0.03 38.23
C HIS A 234 -0.87 1.22 38.90
N HIS A 235 -0.20 2.38 38.80
CA HIS A 235 -0.75 3.65 39.31
C HIS A 235 -1.98 4.15 38.55
N ARG A 236 -2.08 3.91 37.23
CA ARG A 236 -3.29 4.24 36.46
C ARG A 236 -4.48 3.34 36.81
N LYS A 237 -4.26 2.06 37.12
CA LYS A 237 -5.32 1.16 37.58
C LYS A 237 -5.87 1.52 38.95
N ALA A 238 -5.05 2.12 39.82
CA ALA A 238 -5.47 2.53 41.16
C ALA A 238 -6.35 3.79 41.19
N ASN A 239 -6.40 4.58 40.10
CA ASN A 239 -6.98 5.93 40.12
C ASN A 239 -8.08 6.20 39.06
N THR A 240 -8.71 5.17 38.50
CA THR A 240 -9.85 5.34 37.59
C THR A 240 -11.13 4.78 38.18
N ASN A 241 -12.10 5.67 38.44
CA ASN A 241 -13.50 5.32 38.68
C ASN A 241 -14.03 4.37 37.58
N PRO A 242 -14.88 3.39 37.92
CA PRO A 242 -15.37 2.40 36.98
C PRO A 242 -16.18 3.06 35.86
N ARG A 243 -15.66 2.98 34.63
CA ARG A 243 -16.39 3.36 33.42
C ARG A 243 -17.52 2.35 33.19
N PRO A 244 -18.74 2.77 32.83
CA PRO A 244 -19.85 1.85 32.58
C PRO A 244 -19.48 0.81 31.52
N SER A 245 -19.96 -0.41 31.76
CA SER A 245 -19.50 -1.65 31.15
C SER A 245 -19.76 -1.76 29.63
N THR A 246 -18.86 -2.45 28.94
CA THR A 246 -18.90 -2.82 27.52
C THR A 246 -20.15 -3.60 27.07
N GLU A 247 -21.00 -4.06 27.98
CA GLU A 247 -22.29 -4.69 27.68
C GLU A 247 -23.30 -3.68 27.12
N GLU A 248 -23.28 -2.44 27.63
CA GLU A 248 -24.24 -1.42 27.22
C GLU A 248 -23.95 -0.92 25.79
N GLU A 249 -22.68 -0.72 25.43
CA GLU A 249 -22.28 -0.39 24.06
C GLU A 249 -22.60 -1.53 23.07
N LYS A 250 -22.41 -2.79 23.47
CA LYS A 250 -22.80 -3.97 22.67
C LYS A 250 -24.32 -4.04 22.49
N ARG A 251 -25.09 -3.77 23.55
CA ARG A 251 -26.56 -3.67 23.50
C ARG A 251 -26.97 -2.55 22.55
N LEU A 252 -26.35 -1.38 22.64
CA LEU A 252 -26.62 -0.23 21.78
C LEU A 252 -26.30 -0.51 20.31
N ALA A 253 -25.18 -1.18 20.01
CA ALA A 253 -24.81 -1.57 18.65
C ALA A 253 -25.78 -2.62 18.05
N LYS A 254 -26.19 -3.61 18.85
CA LYS A 254 -27.22 -4.59 18.48
C LYS A 254 -28.56 -3.90 18.23
N LEU A 255 -28.98 -2.98 19.10
CA LEU A 255 -30.18 -2.14 18.95
C LEU A 255 -30.14 -1.32 17.66
N LYS A 256 -29.00 -0.68 17.34
CA LYS A 256 -28.83 0.08 16.09
C LYS A 256 -28.95 -0.80 14.84
N THR A 257 -28.37 -2.01 14.86
CA THR A 257 -28.46 -2.95 13.74
C THR A 257 -29.88 -3.51 13.59
N ARG A 258 -30.56 -3.82 14.71
CA ARG A 258 -31.96 -4.25 14.72
C ARG A 258 -32.88 -3.16 14.19
N SER A 259 -32.75 -1.93 14.68
CA SER A 259 -33.49 -0.76 14.20
C SER A 259 -33.25 -0.53 12.70
N PHE A 260 -32.03 -0.68 12.20
CA PHE A 260 -31.75 -0.52 10.77
C PHE A 260 -32.44 -1.61 9.93
N ARG A 261 -32.37 -2.88 10.35
CA ARG A 261 -33.05 -4.00 9.68
C ARG A 261 -34.57 -3.83 9.70
N GLU A 262 -35.12 -3.38 10.82
CA GLU A 262 -36.55 -3.14 10.98
C GLU A 262 -37.02 -1.99 10.09
N ARG A 263 -36.28 -0.87 10.02
CA ARG A 263 -36.58 0.23 9.07
C ARG A 263 -36.50 -0.22 7.62
N GLN A 264 -35.53 -1.07 7.27
CA GLN A 264 -35.44 -1.66 5.92
C GLN A 264 -36.62 -2.60 5.65
N SER A 265 -37.01 -3.44 6.62
CA SER A 265 -38.15 -4.36 6.49
C SER A 265 -39.46 -3.60 6.35
N LYS A 266 -39.71 -2.58 7.17
CA LYS A 266 -40.88 -1.69 7.06
C LYS A 266 -40.91 -0.96 5.73
N ARG A 267 -39.75 -0.46 5.28
CA ARG A 267 -39.64 0.17 3.96
C ARG A 267 -39.93 -0.79 2.82
N MET A 268 -39.50 -2.06 2.92
CA MET A 268 -39.82 -3.08 1.91
C MET A 268 -41.30 -3.48 1.96
N ALA A 269 -41.90 -3.58 3.15
CA ALA A 269 -43.31 -3.93 3.32
C ALA A 269 -44.27 -2.87 2.76
N ASN A 270 -43.86 -1.58 2.79
CA ASN A 270 -44.66 -0.48 2.24
C ASN A 270 -44.49 -0.29 0.72
N LEU A 271 -43.67 -1.10 0.06
CA LEU A 271 -43.55 -1.08 -1.41
C LEU A 271 -44.55 -2.06 -2.00
N SER A 272 -45.15 -1.69 -3.15
CA SER A 272 -45.94 -2.64 -3.93
C SER A 272 -45.08 -3.84 -4.34
N GLU A 273 -45.70 -4.98 -4.63
CA GLU A 273 -44.98 -6.20 -5.01
C GLU A 273 -44.07 -5.98 -6.24
N GLU A 274 -44.52 -5.17 -7.19
CA GLU A 274 -43.75 -4.73 -8.35
C GLU A 274 -42.50 -3.91 -7.95
N GLN A 275 -42.66 -2.96 -7.03
CA GLN A 275 -41.55 -2.15 -6.50
C GLN A 275 -40.55 -2.99 -5.70
N GLN A 276 -41.02 -3.99 -4.94
CA GLN A 276 -40.15 -4.91 -4.21
C GLN A 276 -39.32 -5.76 -5.17
N THR A 277 -39.93 -6.23 -6.27
CA THR A 277 -39.27 -7.01 -7.32
C THR A 277 -38.23 -6.16 -8.05
N ALA A 278 -38.57 -4.94 -8.44
CA ALA A 278 -37.63 -3.99 -9.04
C ALA A 278 -36.45 -3.65 -8.11
N PHE A 279 -36.69 -3.48 -6.81
CA PHE A 279 -35.64 -3.24 -5.82
C PHE A 279 -34.68 -4.43 -5.69
N LYS A 280 -35.21 -5.66 -5.63
CA LYS A 280 -34.40 -6.90 -5.59
C LYS A 280 -33.56 -7.05 -6.86
N ALA A 281 -34.16 -6.83 -8.04
CA ALA A 281 -33.47 -6.89 -9.33
C ALA A 281 -32.32 -5.87 -9.39
N ARG A 282 -32.58 -4.60 -9.04
CA ARG A 282 -31.55 -3.54 -9.02
C ARG A 282 -30.41 -3.83 -8.06
N LYS A 283 -30.69 -4.46 -6.91
CA LYS A 283 -29.66 -4.86 -5.94
C LYS A 283 -28.82 -6.02 -6.45
N SER A 284 -29.44 -6.98 -7.14
CA SER A 284 -28.74 -8.07 -7.83
C SER A 284 -27.82 -7.52 -8.93
N GLU A 285 -28.33 -6.62 -9.76
CA GLU A 285 -27.58 -5.96 -10.83
C GLU A 285 -26.41 -5.12 -10.27
N GLN A 286 -26.61 -4.39 -9.17
CA GLN A 286 -25.53 -3.66 -8.50
C GLN A 286 -24.43 -4.59 -7.96
N ARG A 287 -24.79 -5.76 -7.43
CA ARG A 287 -23.81 -6.77 -7.00
C ARG A 287 -23.03 -7.31 -8.19
N SER A 288 -23.72 -7.72 -9.25
CA SER A 288 -23.09 -8.19 -10.50
C SER A 288 -22.18 -7.11 -11.10
N ALA A 289 -22.63 -5.86 -11.19
CA ALA A 289 -21.82 -4.75 -11.69
C ALA A 289 -20.60 -4.45 -10.80
N SER A 290 -20.74 -4.55 -9.47
CA SER A 290 -19.61 -4.38 -8.56
C SER A 290 -18.60 -5.53 -8.67
N GLU A 291 -19.06 -6.75 -8.93
CA GLU A 291 -18.20 -7.91 -9.17
C GLU A 291 -17.49 -7.78 -10.52
N LYS A 292 -18.21 -7.39 -11.59
CA LYS A 292 -17.63 -7.06 -12.90
C LYS A 292 -16.58 -5.95 -12.80
N LEU A 293 -16.84 -4.88 -12.05
CA LEU A 293 -15.87 -3.80 -11.86
C LEU A 293 -14.63 -4.26 -11.06
N LYS A 294 -14.81 -5.16 -10.08
CA LYS A 294 -13.67 -5.78 -9.37
C LYS A 294 -12.86 -6.67 -10.31
N ALA A 295 -13.50 -7.44 -11.19
CA ALA A 295 -12.85 -8.26 -12.21
C ALA A 295 -12.08 -7.39 -13.23
N LEU A 296 -12.70 -6.33 -13.76
CA LEU A 296 -12.07 -5.36 -14.67
C LEU A 296 -10.87 -4.61 -14.06
N ARG A 297 -10.97 -4.21 -12.79
CA ARG A 297 -9.84 -3.57 -12.09
C ARG A 297 -8.70 -4.55 -11.85
N LYS A 298 -9.00 -5.83 -11.68
CA LYS A 298 -7.98 -6.88 -11.65
C LYS A 298 -7.37 -7.05 -13.04
N SER A 299 -8.16 -7.15 -14.12
CA SER A 299 -7.66 -7.37 -15.48
C SER A 299 -6.73 -6.25 -15.98
N ARG A 300 -7.12 -4.98 -15.80
CA ARG A 300 -6.37 -3.82 -16.32
C ARG A 300 -5.02 -3.59 -15.62
N ALA A 301 -4.80 -4.22 -14.46
CA ALA A 301 -3.51 -4.15 -13.76
C ALA A 301 -2.44 -5.08 -14.37
N PHE A 302 -2.81 -5.94 -15.34
CA PHE A 302 -1.96 -7.01 -15.85
C PHE A 302 -1.59 -6.90 -17.34
N ASP A 303 -2.04 -5.87 -18.05
CA ASP A 303 -1.58 -5.58 -19.41
C ASP A 303 -0.15 -4.98 -19.38
N LEU A 304 0.82 -5.77 -18.92
CA LEU A 304 2.20 -5.49 -19.29
C LEU A 304 2.39 -5.87 -20.76
N PRO A 305 3.13 -5.08 -21.55
CA PRO A 305 3.48 -5.46 -22.91
C PRO A 305 4.13 -6.84 -22.89
N SER A 306 3.45 -7.82 -23.46
CA SER A 306 3.88 -9.23 -23.48
C SER A 306 5.34 -9.41 -23.91
N GLN A 307 5.88 -8.53 -24.77
CA GLN A 307 7.29 -8.53 -25.16
C GLN A 307 8.27 -8.37 -23.98
N HIS A 308 7.95 -7.55 -22.97
CA HIS A 308 8.84 -7.34 -21.82
C HIS A 308 8.89 -8.56 -20.90
N GLN A 309 7.78 -9.29 -20.79
CA GLN A 309 7.72 -10.54 -20.04
C GLN A 309 8.50 -11.65 -20.76
N ARG A 310 8.35 -11.74 -22.09
CA ARG A 310 9.11 -12.67 -22.92
C ARG A 310 10.62 -12.45 -22.78
N ALA A 311 11.05 -11.20 -22.96
CA ALA A 311 12.46 -10.82 -22.78
C ALA A 311 12.98 -11.04 -21.35
N ALA A 312 12.11 -11.12 -20.34
CA ALA A 312 12.53 -11.35 -18.96
C ALA A 312 12.86 -12.83 -18.70
N LEU A 313 12.07 -13.79 -19.18
CA LEU A 313 12.34 -15.22 -18.94
C LEU A 313 13.46 -15.78 -19.82
N GLY A 314 13.57 -15.28 -21.06
CA GLY A 314 14.60 -15.74 -22.00
C GLY A 314 16.02 -15.28 -21.68
N ARG A 315 16.20 -14.22 -20.88
CA ARG A 315 17.53 -13.71 -20.51
C ARG A 315 18.04 -14.33 -19.22
N GLN A 316 19.36 -14.29 -19.01
CA GLN A 316 19.96 -14.55 -17.72
C GLN A 316 19.57 -13.46 -16.72
N TRP A 317 19.11 -13.87 -15.54
CA TRP A 317 18.77 -12.96 -14.45
C TRP A 317 20.03 -12.53 -13.72
N ARG A 318 20.06 -11.27 -13.27
CA ARG A 318 21.14 -10.76 -12.44
C ARG A 318 21.06 -11.39 -11.07
N THR A 319 22.23 -11.66 -10.49
CA THR A 319 22.35 -12.12 -9.11
C THR A 319 22.87 -11.02 -8.22
N ASN A 320 22.26 -10.89 -7.05
CA ASN A 320 22.78 -10.07 -5.98
C ASN A 320 23.98 -10.76 -5.29
N PRO A 321 25.08 -10.06 -4.95
CA PRO A 321 26.22 -10.66 -4.26
C PRO A 321 25.89 -11.45 -2.99
N GLU A 322 24.90 -11.04 -2.20
CA GLU A 322 24.46 -11.78 -1.02
C GLU A 322 23.83 -13.14 -1.40
N PHE A 323 23.12 -13.18 -2.52
CA PHE A 323 22.50 -14.40 -3.02
C PHE A 323 23.50 -15.35 -3.70
N GLU A 324 24.61 -14.83 -4.23
CA GLU A 324 25.71 -15.69 -4.73
C GLU A 324 26.31 -16.54 -3.60
N GLN A 325 26.50 -15.97 -2.40
CA GLN A 325 26.98 -16.72 -1.24
C GLN A 325 26.00 -17.83 -0.85
N PHE A 326 24.69 -17.52 -0.88
CA PHE A 326 23.63 -18.49 -0.67
C PHE A 326 23.69 -19.64 -1.71
N LYS A 327 23.88 -19.34 -3.01
CA LYS A 327 23.99 -20.37 -4.05
C LYS A 327 25.21 -21.26 -3.86
N ALA A 328 26.35 -20.69 -3.48
CA ALA A 328 27.55 -21.47 -3.18
C ALA A 328 27.32 -22.45 -2.01
N GLN A 329 26.65 -21.99 -0.95
CA GLN A 329 26.28 -22.84 0.18
C GLN A 329 25.23 -23.89 -0.21
N PHE A 330 24.26 -23.52 -1.05
CA PHE A 330 23.27 -24.44 -1.60
C PHE A 330 23.91 -25.57 -2.40
N ALA A 331 25.01 -25.31 -3.11
CA ALA A 331 25.75 -26.36 -3.81
C ALA A 331 26.58 -27.27 -2.88
N GLN A 332 26.93 -26.82 -1.66
CA GLN A 332 27.80 -27.54 -0.74
C GLN A 332 27.05 -28.37 0.32
N ASP A 333 26.09 -27.77 1.01
CA ASP A 333 25.33 -28.41 2.08
C ASP A 333 23.85 -28.03 2.02
N GLU A 334 23.14 -28.80 1.21
CA GLU A 334 21.71 -28.63 0.96
C GLU A 334 20.85 -28.97 2.18
N SER A 335 21.38 -29.73 3.13
CA SER A 335 20.65 -30.13 4.33
C SER A 335 20.48 -28.98 5.32
N SER A 336 21.30 -27.94 5.19
CA SER A 336 21.27 -26.76 6.06
C SER A 336 20.25 -25.69 5.65
N ILE A 337 19.67 -25.79 4.45
CA ILE A 337 18.83 -24.75 3.86
C ILE A 337 17.35 -25.09 3.99
N LEU A 338 16.65 -24.19 4.67
CA LEU A 338 15.26 -24.30 5.06
C LEU A 338 14.43 -23.19 4.42
N ILE A 339 13.15 -23.47 4.22
CA ILE A 339 12.14 -22.51 3.78
C ILE A 339 11.15 -22.31 4.91
N LEU A 340 10.78 -21.06 5.18
CA LEU A 340 9.88 -20.69 6.26
C LEU A 340 8.77 -19.80 5.72
N ASP A 341 7.56 -20.07 6.18
CA ASP A 341 6.43 -19.15 6.07
C ASP A 341 5.60 -19.21 7.37
N VAL A 342 5.00 -18.08 7.73
CA VAL A 342 4.12 -17.99 8.91
C VAL A 342 2.86 -17.21 8.57
N GLU A 343 1.71 -17.70 9.02
CA GLU A 343 0.47 -16.93 8.98
C GLU A 343 0.32 -16.15 10.26
N PHE A 344 0.14 -14.83 10.18
CA PHE A 344 0.14 -13.98 11.38
C PHE A 344 -0.75 -12.75 11.29
N SER A 345 -1.05 -12.18 12.46
CA SER A 345 -1.66 -10.85 12.56
C SER A 345 -0.60 -9.78 12.65
N ARG A 346 -0.48 -8.92 11.64
CA ARG A 346 0.46 -7.77 11.67
C ARG A 346 0.21 -6.84 12.87
N VAL A 347 -1.06 -6.68 13.26
CA VAL A 347 -1.44 -5.76 14.35
C VAL A 347 -1.09 -6.32 15.71
N LEU A 348 -1.30 -7.62 15.91
CA LEU A 348 -1.07 -8.27 17.20
C LEU A 348 0.32 -8.91 17.31
N ARG A 349 1.04 -9.01 16.19
CA ARG A 349 2.27 -9.80 16.04
C ARG A 349 2.11 -11.25 16.55
N LYS A 350 0.92 -11.82 16.37
CA LYS A 350 0.62 -13.21 16.76
C LYS A 350 0.65 -14.12 15.56
N VAL A 351 1.41 -15.20 15.68
CA VAL A 351 1.57 -16.26 14.67
C VAL A 351 0.50 -17.33 14.88
N PHE A 352 -0.27 -17.62 13.84
CA PHE A 352 -1.39 -18.57 13.83
C PHE A 352 -1.05 -19.90 13.16
N GLU A 353 -0.12 -19.91 12.20
CA GLU A 353 0.37 -21.10 11.51
C GLU A 353 1.86 -20.93 11.23
N VAL A 354 2.59 -22.03 11.30
CA VAL A 354 4.02 -22.09 10.98
C VAL A 354 4.23 -23.27 10.05
N ALA A 355 4.91 -23.03 8.93
CA ALA A 355 5.42 -24.09 8.10
C ALA A 355 6.92 -23.91 7.87
N LEU A 356 7.66 -25.01 8.01
CA LEU A 356 9.10 -25.09 7.81
C LEU A 356 9.40 -26.33 6.98
N GLY A 357 10.17 -26.18 5.91
CA GLY A 357 10.54 -27.29 5.03
C GLY A 357 12.01 -27.24 4.62
N ARG A 358 12.48 -28.31 3.99
CA ARG A 358 13.80 -28.36 3.34
C ARG A 358 13.68 -27.84 1.92
N LEU A 359 14.57 -26.94 1.51
CA LEU A 359 14.50 -26.32 0.19
C LEU A 359 14.66 -27.36 -0.92
N LYS A 360 15.67 -28.23 -0.87
CA LYS A 360 15.93 -29.19 -1.96
C LYS A 360 14.87 -30.27 -2.05
N SER A 361 14.66 -31.04 -0.99
CA SER A 361 13.75 -32.20 -1.02
C SER A 361 12.27 -31.81 -0.99
N GLY A 362 11.93 -30.58 -0.60
CA GLY A 362 10.54 -30.17 -0.38
C GLY A 362 9.88 -30.84 0.82
N LYS A 363 10.63 -31.64 1.60
CA LYS A 363 10.13 -32.28 2.80
C LYS A 363 9.71 -31.22 3.80
N VAL A 364 8.44 -31.24 4.17
CA VAL A 364 7.88 -30.44 5.25
C VAL A 364 8.35 -31.03 6.58
N LEU A 365 8.97 -30.20 7.42
CA LEU A 365 9.48 -30.57 8.74
C LEU A 365 8.50 -30.17 9.85
N VAL A 366 7.89 -29.00 9.69
CA VAL A 366 6.86 -28.46 10.59
C VAL A 366 5.75 -27.90 9.71
N ASP A 367 4.49 -28.21 10.01
CA ASP A 367 3.31 -27.59 9.40
C ASP A 367 2.17 -27.69 10.41
N ASN A 368 2.07 -26.66 11.24
CA ASN A 368 1.21 -26.69 12.41
C ASN A 368 0.58 -25.33 12.66
N ARG A 369 -0.68 -25.40 13.06
CA ARG A 369 -1.42 -24.25 13.58
C ARG A 369 -1.13 -24.07 15.06
N ILE A 370 -1.08 -22.82 15.49
CA ILE A 370 -0.65 -22.45 16.84
C ILE A 370 -1.85 -22.40 17.79
N ARG A 371 -1.70 -23.08 18.93
CA ARG A 371 -2.59 -22.94 20.07
C ARG A 371 -2.14 -21.72 20.87
N HIS A 372 -2.97 -20.68 20.89
CA HIS A 372 -2.78 -19.57 21.81
C HIS A 372 -3.61 -19.77 23.08
N ASP A 373 -3.01 -19.49 24.23
CA ASP A 373 -3.65 -19.54 25.55
C ASP A 373 -4.61 -18.37 25.81
N CYS A 374 -4.84 -17.53 24.81
CA CYS A 374 -5.79 -16.43 24.88
C CYS A 374 -7.14 -16.79 24.25
N THR A 375 -8.19 -16.22 24.85
CA THR A 375 -9.55 -16.27 24.35
C THR A 375 -9.69 -15.53 23.00
N ASP A 376 -10.73 -15.86 22.23
CA ASP A 376 -11.00 -15.14 20.98
C ASP A 376 -11.30 -13.66 21.22
N THR A 377 -11.84 -13.31 22.39
CA THR A 377 -12.06 -11.91 22.77
C THR A 377 -10.74 -11.18 22.95
N GLU A 378 -9.76 -11.80 23.60
CA GLU A 378 -8.41 -11.24 23.77
C GLU A 378 -7.66 -11.14 22.45
N LEU A 379 -7.83 -12.10 21.54
CA LEU A 379 -7.31 -11.97 20.16
C LEU A 379 -7.96 -10.80 19.41
N LEU A 380 -9.16 -10.39 19.77
CA LEU A 380 -9.86 -9.28 19.08
C LEU A 380 -9.63 -7.91 19.74
N ASN A 381 -8.82 -7.87 20.79
CA ASN A 381 -8.42 -6.65 21.48
C ASN A 381 -6.95 -6.34 21.22
N LEU A 382 -6.61 -5.05 21.24
CA LEU A 382 -5.23 -4.59 21.23
C LEU A 382 -4.53 -4.99 22.55
N PRO A 383 -3.18 -5.05 22.58
CA PRO A 383 -2.44 -5.40 23.80
C PRO A 383 -2.74 -4.50 25.01
N ASN A 384 -3.25 -3.29 24.80
CA ASN A 384 -3.67 -2.35 25.85
C ASN A 384 -5.12 -2.56 26.32
N GLY A 385 -5.78 -3.65 25.89
CA GLY A 385 -7.18 -3.98 26.20
C GLY A 385 -8.22 -3.21 25.38
N GLN A 386 -7.83 -2.28 24.51
CA GLN A 386 -8.79 -1.53 23.69
C GLN A 386 -9.34 -2.42 22.56
N ALA A 387 -10.63 -2.25 22.27
CA ALA A 387 -11.24 -2.91 21.12
C ALA A 387 -10.58 -2.45 19.82
N MET A 388 -10.27 -3.39 18.94
CA MET A 388 -9.79 -3.04 17.60
C MET A 388 -10.87 -2.34 16.77
N GLY A 389 -10.44 -1.39 15.93
CA GLY A 389 -11.31 -0.79 14.94
C GLY A 389 -11.95 -1.85 14.02
N PHE A 390 -13.17 -1.57 13.56
CA PHE A 390 -13.99 -2.51 12.77
C PHE A 390 -13.25 -3.13 11.57
N MET A 391 -12.47 -2.32 10.85
CA MET A 391 -11.70 -2.79 9.69
C MET A 391 -10.59 -3.77 10.10
N THR A 392 -9.79 -3.42 11.11
CA THR A 392 -8.72 -4.28 11.63
C THR A 392 -9.27 -5.60 12.14
N ARG A 393 -10.38 -5.54 12.87
CA ARG A 393 -11.08 -6.72 13.38
C ARG A 393 -11.58 -7.61 12.23
N SER A 394 -12.13 -7.02 11.18
CA SER A 394 -12.64 -7.77 10.01
C SER A 394 -11.50 -8.47 9.26
N ILE A 395 -10.36 -7.80 9.09
CA ILE A 395 -9.16 -8.40 8.47
C ILE A 395 -8.67 -9.57 9.32
N LEU A 396 -8.54 -9.38 10.65
CA LEU A 396 -8.10 -10.44 11.54
C LEU A 396 -9.03 -11.65 11.51
N LEU A 397 -10.35 -11.42 11.58
CA LEU A 397 -11.33 -12.51 11.49
C LEU A 397 -11.22 -13.26 10.15
N GLY A 398 -10.92 -12.55 9.06
CA GLY A 398 -10.61 -13.15 7.76
C GLY A 398 -9.38 -14.07 7.83
N THR A 399 -8.27 -13.59 8.39
CA THR A 399 -7.05 -14.39 8.58
C THR A 399 -7.32 -15.61 9.46
N LEU A 400 -7.99 -15.44 10.60
CA LEU A 400 -8.34 -16.56 11.50
C LEU A 400 -9.20 -17.60 10.78
N LYS A 401 -10.21 -17.17 10.01
CA LYS A 401 -11.05 -18.07 9.24
C LYS A 401 -10.26 -18.83 8.18
N ASN A 402 -9.32 -18.18 7.49
CA ASN A 402 -8.49 -18.83 6.48
C ASN A 402 -7.56 -19.89 7.10
N VAL A 403 -6.91 -19.55 8.21
CA VAL A 403 -5.97 -20.45 8.90
C VAL A 403 -6.69 -21.62 9.57
N TYR A 404 -7.69 -21.33 10.42
CA TYR A 404 -8.36 -22.34 11.24
C TYR A 404 -9.57 -23.00 10.54
N GLY A 405 -9.94 -22.57 9.34
CA GLY A 405 -11.11 -23.03 8.59
C GLY A 405 -12.46 -22.56 9.18
N SER A 406 -12.45 -21.97 10.36
CA SER A 406 -13.63 -21.52 11.10
C SER A 406 -13.26 -20.32 11.97
N SER A 407 -14.27 -19.51 12.29
CA SER A 407 -14.13 -18.46 13.32
C SER A 407 -13.96 -19.04 14.72
N ASP A 408 -14.40 -20.28 14.95
CA ASP A 408 -14.25 -20.98 16.24
C ASP A 408 -13.01 -21.87 16.19
N ARG A 409 -11.91 -21.36 16.80
CA ARG A 409 -10.62 -22.05 16.87
C ARG A 409 -10.68 -23.41 17.56
N ARG A 410 -11.65 -23.62 18.46
CA ARG A 410 -11.80 -24.88 19.20
C ARG A 410 -12.22 -26.04 18.30
N LYS A 411 -12.76 -25.74 17.11
CA LYS A 411 -13.09 -26.73 16.09
C LYS A 411 -11.88 -27.15 15.25
N CYS A 412 -10.78 -26.42 15.35
CA CYS A 412 -9.54 -26.79 14.68
C CYS A 412 -8.82 -27.86 15.50
N SER A 413 -8.75 -29.08 14.97
CA SER A 413 -7.89 -30.13 15.52
C SER A 413 -6.41 -29.88 15.20
N GLY A 414 -5.51 -30.57 15.91
CA GLY A 414 -4.08 -30.55 15.61
C GLY A 414 -3.32 -29.28 15.99
N LEU A 415 -3.89 -28.42 16.84
CA LEU A 415 -3.20 -27.22 17.32
C LEU A 415 -2.02 -27.58 18.22
N ARG A 416 -0.87 -26.94 18.01
CA ARG A 416 0.34 -27.10 18.82
C ARG A 416 0.66 -25.84 19.62
N THR A 417 1.08 -26.00 20.86
CA THR A 417 1.60 -24.91 21.69
C THR A 417 2.95 -24.41 21.13
N PRO A 418 3.34 -23.16 21.41
CA PRO A 418 4.64 -22.66 20.98
C PRO A 418 5.84 -23.50 21.46
N ALA A 419 5.76 -24.07 22.67
CA ALA A 419 6.78 -24.97 23.21
C ALA A 419 6.88 -26.29 22.42
N GLU A 420 5.75 -26.86 21.97
CA GLU A 420 5.76 -28.03 21.08
C GLU A 420 6.40 -27.69 19.72
N ILE A 421 6.10 -26.52 19.16
CA ILE A 421 6.72 -26.05 17.91
C ILE A 421 8.23 -25.91 18.07
N ALA A 422 8.70 -25.35 19.18
CA ALA A 422 10.13 -25.25 19.48
C ALA A 422 10.82 -26.62 19.49
N LYS A 423 10.20 -27.61 20.16
CA LYS A 423 10.70 -29.00 20.19
C LYS A 423 10.74 -29.62 18.79
N MET A 424 9.68 -29.46 18.00
CA MET A 424 9.63 -29.97 16.63
C MET A 424 10.73 -29.37 15.74
N ILE A 425 11.03 -28.08 15.91
CA ILE A 425 12.12 -27.41 15.19
C ILE A 425 13.49 -27.94 15.59
N ILE A 426 13.71 -28.21 16.89
CA ILE A 426 14.94 -28.84 17.39
C ILE A 426 15.07 -30.27 16.84
N GLU A 427 14.01 -31.07 16.92
CA GLU A 427 13.96 -32.46 16.42
C GLU A 427 14.15 -32.53 14.89
N ALA A 428 13.73 -31.49 14.16
CA ALA A 428 13.95 -31.35 12.74
C ALA A 428 15.42 -31.08 12.35
N GLY A 429 16.29 -30.85 13.35
CA GLY A 429 17.71 -30.58 13.17
C GLY A 429 18.01 -29.15 12.73
N VAL A 430 17.15 -28.18 13.08
CA VAL A 430 17.44 -26.77 12.83
C VAL A 430 18.52 -26.31 13.79
N THR A 431 19.54 -25.63 13.27
CA THR A 431 20.69 -25.16 14.04
C THR A 431 20.87 -23.66 13.88
N PRO A 432 21.66 -22.99 14.75
CA PRO A 432 22.02 -21.59 14.57
C PRO A 432 22.78 -21.30 13.26
N THR A 433 23.38 -22.32 12.63
CA THR A 433 24.09 -22.20 11.35
C THR A 433 23.22 -22.50 10.14
N SER A 434 22.00 -23.02 10.32
CA SER A 434 21.05 -23.21 9.23
C SER A 434 20.74 -21.89 8.53
N ILE A 435 20.32 -21.97 7.28
CA ILE A 435 19.92 -20.83 6.47
C ILE A 435 18.41 -20.92 6.23
N ILE A 436 17.70 -19.82 6.45
CA ILE A 436 16.26 -19.75 6.25
C ILE A 436 15.97 -18.84 5.06
N VAL A 437 15.13 -19.32 4.15
CA VAL A 437 14.62 -18.56 3.01
C VAL A 437 13.15 -18.22 3.28
N VAL A 438 12.76 -16.97 3.02
CA VAL A 438 11.38 -16.47 3.24
C VAL A 438 10.85 -15.70 2.04
N TRP A 439 9.54 -15.79 1.74
CA TRP A 439 8.90 -14.99 0.70
C TRP A 439 8.46 -13.61 1.22
N HIS A 440 9.42 -12.79 1.66
CA HIS A 440 9.14 -11.46 2.19
C HIS A 440 10.18 -10.43 1.72
N GLN A 441 9.91 -9.14 1.96
CA GLN A 441 10.86 -8.03 1.75
C GLN A 441 11.91 -7.90 2.87
N SER A 442 11.75 -8.67 3.95
CA SER A 442 12.52 -8.59 5.18
C SER A 442 12.46 -9.94 5.90
N THR A 443 13.15 -10.09 7.02
CA THR A 443 13.16 -11.31 7.84
C THR A 443 11.93 -11.44 8.75
N MET A 444 10.76 -10.90 8.36
CA MET A 444 9.61 -10.73 9.25
C MET A 444 9.10 -12.06 9.82
N ASP A 445 9.05 -13.10 8.98
CA ASP A 445 8.52 -14.42 9.38
C ASP A 445 9.44 -15.09 10.40
N LEU A 446 10.76 -14.99 10.19
CA LEU A 446 11.76 -15.46 11.15
C LEU A 446 11.69 -14.69 12.48
N ASP A 447 11.52 -13.37 12.43
CA ASP A 447 11.42 -12.54 13.63
C ASP A 447 10.20 -12.91 14.49
N LEU A 448 9.06 -13.12 13.84
CA LEU A 448 7.82 -13.49 14.51
C LEU A 448 7.89 -14.91 15.07
N LEU A 449 8.47 -15.87 14.33
CA LEU A 449 8.67 -17.22 14.84
C LEU A 449 9.64 -17.22 16.04
N ARG A 450 10.71 -16.42 15.99
CA ARG A 450 11.64 -16.26 17.10
C ARG A 450 10.94 -15.69 18.34
N GLU A 451 10.20 -14.60 18.19
CA GLU A 451 9.41 -14.00 19.27
C GLU A 451 8.45 -15.02 19.90
N LEU A 452 7.79 -15.83 19.07
CA LEU A 452 6.89 -16.90 19.51
C LEU A 452 7.62 -17.94 20.36
N ILE A 453 8.75 -18.46 19.88
CA ILE A 453 9.50 -19.53 20.55
C ILE A 453 10.18 -19.03 21.84
N GLU A 454 10.83 -17.87 21.79
CA GLU A 454 11.52 -17.26 22.93
C GLU A 454 10.54 -16.90 24.06
N SER A 455 9.26 -16.65 23.74
CA SER A 455 8.22 -16.44 24.77
C SER A 455 7.97 -17.66 25.68
N THR A 456 8.45 -18.84 25.28
CA THR A 456 8.38 -20.08 26.05
C THR A 456 9.69 -20.50 26.70
N GLY A 457 10.70 -19.62 26.70
CA GLY A 457 12.02 -19.88 27.31
C GLY A 457 12.99 -20.66 26.43
N TYR A 458 12.62 -20.96 25.18
CA TYR A 458 13.52 -21.57 24.20
C TYR A 458 14.29 -20.48 23.46
N TYR A 459 15.59 -20.36 23.73
CA TYR A 459 16.47 -19.37 23.10
C TYR A 459 17.43 -20.04 22.13
N ASN A 460 17.91 -19.30 21.13
CA ASN A 460 18.91 -19.76 20.16
C ASN A 460 18.52 -21.04 19.36
N VAL A 461 17.23 -21.34 19.26
CA VAL A 461 16.71 -22.46 18.44
C VAL A 461 16.78 -22.13 16.94
N LEU A 462 16.49 -20.88 16.58
CA LEU A 462 16.48 -20.43 15.19
C LEU A 462 17.80 -19.75 14.81
N PRO A 463 18.23 -19.84 13.55
CA PRO A 463 19.43 -19.16 13.07
C PRO A 463 19.29 -17.63 13.17
N PRO A 464 20.39 -16.88 13.26
CA PRO A 464 20.34 -15.42 13.38
C PRO A 464 19.78 -14.77 12.10
N LYS A 465 19.37 -13.50 12.18
CA LYS A 465 18.81 -12.73 11.05
C LYS A 465 19.70 -12.71 9.81
N VAL A 466 21.02 -12.73 10.01
CA VAL A 466 22.03 -12.73 8.93
C VAL A 466 21.96 -14.00 8.09
N ASN A 467 21.47 -15.10 8.65
CA ASN A 467 21.25 -16.37 7.95
C ASN A 467 19.83 -16.48 7.37
N CYS A 468 19.14 -15.36 7.19
CA CYS A 468 17.79 -15.33 6.62
C CYS A 468 17.80 -14.57 5.29
N ILE A 469 17.42 -15.24 4.21
CA ILE A 469 17.42 -14.70 2.85
C ILE A 469 15.99 -14.33 2.45
N PRO A 470 15.65 -13.03 2.35
CA PRO A 470 14.37 -12.59 1.80
C PRO A 470 14.38 -12.71 0.27
N MET A 471 13.38 -13.38 -0.30
CA MET A 471 13.33 -13.64 -1.74
C MET A 471 12.76 -12.51 -2.58
N ILE A 472 11.89 -11.65 -2.02
CA ILE A 472 11.27 -10.56 -2.80
C ILE A 472 12.33 -9.61 -3.39
N PRO A 473 13.36 -9.15 -2.65
CA PRO A 473 14.44 -8.34 -3.22
C PRO A 473 15.13 -9.01 -4.41
N GLN A 474 15.41 -10.32 -4.33
CA GLN A 474 16.11 -11.08 -5.37
C GLN A 474 15.31 -11.14 -6.68
N PHE A 475 13.98 -11.31 -6.58
CA PHE A 475 13.10 -11.23 -7.74
C PHE A 475 12.94 -9.80 -8.28
N ARG A 476 12.88 -8.81 -7.38
CA ARG A 476 12.62 -7.41 -7.74
C ARG A 476 13.67 -6.79 -8.65
N GLU A 477 14.93 -7.21 -8.53
CA GLU A 477 16.01 -6.74 -9.41
C GLU A 477 15.79 -7.11 -10.88
N ASN A 478 15.04 -8.18 -11.14
CA ASN A 478 14.84 -8.75 -12.47
C ASN A 478 13.43 -8.50 -13.04
N LEU A 479 12.50 -8.04 -12.19
CA LEU A 479 11.13 -7.73 -12.58
C LEU A 479 10.97 -6.25 -12.98
N PRO A 480 10.01 -5.91 -13.88
CA PRO A 480 9.67 -4.52 -14.15
C PRO A 480 9.29 -3.77 -12.87
N ARG A 481 9.71 -2.50 -12.73
CA ARG A 481 9.51 -1.70 -11.49
C ARG A 481 8.07 -1.70 -10.96
N LYS A 482 7.09 -1.68 -11.87
CA LYS A 482 5.65 -1.66 -11.54
C LYS A 482 5.04 -3.06 -11.33
N PHE A 483 5.75 -4.12 -11.71
CA PHE A 483 5.27 -5.49 -11.56
C PHE A 483 5.19 -5.86 -10.08
N THR A 484 4.30 -6.77 -9.68
CA THR A 484 4.16 -7.17 -8.28
C THR A 484 4.88 -8.50 -8.02
N ALA A 485 5.70 -8.56 -6.96
CA ALA A 485 6.40 -9.77 -6.53
C ALA A 485 5.65 -10.51 -5.42
N LYS A 486 4.32 -10.37 -5.36
CA LYS A 486 3.52 -11.15 -4.41
C LYS A 486 3.42 -12.59 -4.89
N LEU A 487 3.48 -13.55 -3.97
CA LEU A 487 3.47 -14.97 -4.29
C LEU A 487 2.19 -15.38 -5.01
N ASP A 488 1.05 -14.93 -4.49
CA ASP A 488 -0.31 -15.16 -5.03
C ASP A 488 -0.51 -14.63 -6.46
N ILE A 489 0.39 -13.78 -6.93
CA ILE A 489 0.38 -13.24 -8.29
C ILE A 489 1.49 -13.86 -9.12
N LEU A 490 2.73 -13.90 -8.63
CA LEU A 490 3.87 -14.33 -9.44
C LEU A 490 3.91 -15.85 -9.63
N PHE A 491 3.52 -16.64 -8.62
CA PHE A 491 3.58 -18.09 -8.70
C PHE A 491 2.71 -18.65 -9.83
N PRO A 492 1.40 -18.30 -9.96
CA PRO A 492 0.58 -18.85 -11.03
C PRO A 492 0.98 -18.40 -12.44
N LEU A 493 1.83 -17.36 -12.57
CA LEU A 493 2.38 -16.93 -13.85
C LEU A 493 3.53 -17.79 -14.33
N LEU A 494 4.37 -18.23 -13.40
CA LEU A 494 5.54 -19.05 -13.69
C LEU A 494 5.22 -20.55 -13.61
N PHE A 495 4.17 -20.90 -12.87
CA PHE A 495 3.72 -22.27 -12.61
C PHE A 495 2.25 -22.44 -13.01
N ALA A 496 1.94 -22.10 -14.25
CA ALA A 496 0.60 -22.23 -14.81
C ALA A 496 0.09 -23.67 -14.70
N GLY A 497 -1.12 -23.84 -14.15
CA GLY A 497 -1.74 -25.15 -13.96
C GLY A 497 -1.20 -25.97 -12.78
N HIS A 498 -0.24 -25.46 -12.01
CA HIS A 498 0.26 -26.16 -10.84
C HIS A 498 -0.84 -26.30 -9.77
N HIS A 499 -0.92 -27.45 -9.08
CA HIS A 499 -1.98 -27.74 -8.11
C HIS A 499 -1.98 -26.82 -6.86
N LEU A 500 -0.89 -26.08 -6.63
CA LEU A 500 -0.77 -25.07 -5.57
C LEU A 500 -1.36 -23.70 -5.97
N VAL A 501 -1.73 -23.52 -7.24
CA VAL A 501 -2.35 -22.27 -7.69
C VAL A 501 -3.70 -22.11 -6.98
N GLY A 502 -3.86 -20.98 -6.29
CA GLY A 502 -5.08 -20.66 -5.55
C GLY A 502 -5.14 -21.19 -4.12
N THR A 503 -4.12 -21.94 -3.67
CA THR A 503 -4.04 -22.44 -2.29
C THR A 503 -3.27 -21.50 -1.35
N ASN A 504 -3.05 -20.25 -1.76
CA ASN A 504 -2.28 -19.26 -1.00
C ASN A 504 -2.92 -18.90 0.34
N HIS A 505 -2.15 -18.26 1.23
CA HIS A 505 -2.57 -17.86 2.58
C HIS A 505 -2.71 -19.03 3.56
N ARG A 506 -1.88 -20.05 3.33
CA ARG A 506 -1.65 -21.17 4.23
C ARG A 506 -0.16 -21.44 4.21
N ALA A 507 0.45 -21.53 5.38
CA ALA A 507 1.90 -21.59 5.47
C ALA A 507 2.48 -22.82 4.74
N GLY A 508 1.84 -23.98 4.86
CA GLY A 508 2.26 -25.22 4.18
C GLY A 508 2.33 -25.09 2.66
N PRO A 509 1.22 -24.77 1.97
CA PRO A 509 1.25 -24.45 0.54
C PRO A 509 2.22 -23.33 0.16
N ASP A 510 2.29 -22.25 0.95
CA ASP A 510 3.14 -21.09 0.66
C ASP A 510 4.64 -21.44 0.72
N ILE A 511 5.08 -22.31 1.63
CA ILE A 511 6.47 -22.81 1.60
C ILE A 511 6.75 -23.65 0.35
N GLN A 512 5.81 -24.47 -0.11
CA GLN A 512 6.02 -25.28 -1.33
C GLN A 512 6.11 -24.39 -2.58
N MET A 513 5.30 -23.34 -2.65
CA MET A 513 5.42 -22.32 -3.69
C MET A 513 6.76 -21.58 -3.59
N LEU A 514 7.15 -21.14 -2.38
CA LEU A 514 8.45 -20.52 -2.13
C LEU A 514 9.62 -21.40 -2.57
N ARG A 515 9.57 -22.72 -2.31
CA ARG A 515 10.58 -23.67 -2.79
C ARG A 515 10.72 -23.62 -4.29
N LEU A 516 9.62 -23.83 -5.02
CA LEU A 516 9.63 -23.85 -6.48
C LEU A 516 10.12 -22.53 -7.06
N MET A 517 9.68 -21.41 -6.49
CA MET A 517 10.14 -20.07 -6.87
C MET A 517 11.64 -19.88 -6.65
N THR A 518 12.17 -20.37 -5.52
CA THR A 518 13.59 -20.25 -5.19
C THR A 518 14.45 -21.10 -6.13
N LEU A 519 14.05 -22.35 -6.39
CA LEU A 519 14.73 -23.23 -7.35
C LEU A 519 14.70 -22.63 -8.75
N LEU A 520 13.56 -22.08 -9.17
CA LEU A 520 13.43 -21.43 -10.46
C LEU A 520 14.34 -20.21 -10.57
N LEU A 521 14.45 -19.37 -9.53
CA LEU A 521 15.35 -18.23 -9.54
C LEU A 521 16.82 -18.66 -9.75
N ILE A 522 17.25 -19.73 -9.08
CA ILE A 522 18.60 -20.28 -9.24
C ILE A 522 18.86 -20.65 -10.71
N GLN A 523 17.88 -21.29 -11.37
CA GLN A 523 18.01 -21.64 -12.80
C GLN A 523 17.94 -20.41 -13.71
N LEU A 524 17.08 -19.43 -13.43
CA LEU A 524 16.98 -18.20 -14.23
C LEU A 524 18.26 -17.36 -14.19
N GLN A 525 19.04 -17.44 -13.10
CA GLN A 525 20.35 -16.80 -12.97
C GLN A 525 21.48 -17.51 -13.72
N LYS A 526 21.26 -18.73 -14.23
CA LYS A 526 22.19 -19.38 -15.15
C LYS A 526 21.99 -18.88 -16.58
N PRO A 527 23.04 -18.93 -17.43
CA PRO A 527 22.89 -18.77 -18.86
C PRO A 527 21.79 -19.70 -19.40
N PRO A 528 20.97 -19.27 -20.38
CA PRO A 528 19.88 -20.08 -20.90
C PRO A 528 20.26 -21.51 -21.32
N ALA A 529 21.47 -21.69 -21.87
CA ALA A 529 21.99 -22.99 -22.30
C ALA A 529 22.39 -23.93 -21.14
N GLU A 530 22.56 -23.42 -19.91
CA GLU A 530 22.99 -24.17 -18.73
C GLU A 530 21.84 -24.46 -17.75
N ARG A 531 20.61 -24.09 -18.11
CA ARG A 531 19.44 -24.27 -17.25
C ARG A 531 19.03 -25.74 -17.23
N ASP A 532 18.91 -26.27 -16.03
CA ASP A 532 18.26 -27.56 -15.80
C ASP A 532 16.85 -27.30 -15.29
N LEU A 533 15.86 -27.60 -16.13
CA LEU A 533 14.44 -27.38 -15.83
C LEU A 533 13.67 -28.68 -15.58
N SER A 534 14.37 -29.82 -15.54
CA SER A 534 13.75 -31.14 -15.42
C SER A 534 12.89 -31.32 -14.17
N ASP A 535 13.21 -30.58 -13.10
CA ASP A 535 12.46 -30.56 -11.84
C ASP A 535 11.13 -29.77 -11.87
N PHE A 536 10.83 -29.04 -12.95
CA PHE A 536 9.62 -28.20 -13.05
C PHE A 536 8.53 -28.85 -13.90
N PRO A 537 7.25 -28.44 -13.75
CA PRO A 537 6.17 -28.89 -14.64
C PRO A 537 6.49 -28.61 -16.11
N GLY A 538 6.09 -29.51 -17.01
CA GLY A 538 6.35 -29.38 -18.45
C GLY A 538 5.89 -28.04 -19.03
N THR A 539 4.75 -27.51 -18.57
CA THR A 539 4.26 -26.17 -18.95
C THR A 539 5.27 -25.08 -18.60
N THR A 540 5.77 -25.06 -17.37
CA THR A 540 6.82 -24.12 -16.93
C THR A 540 8.10 -24.28 -17.74
N GLN A 541 8.50 -25.51 -18.08
CA GLN A 541 9.69 -25.76 -18.90
C GLN A 541 9.53 -25.15 -20.30
N GLU A 542 8.42 -25.45 -20.97
CA GLU A 542 8.08 -24.93 -22.30
C GLU A 542 8.04 -23.39 -22.29
N ASP A 543 7.40 -22.80 -21.28
CA ASP A 543 7.27 -21.35 -21.12
C ASP A 543 8.63 -20.66 -21.00
N ILE A 544 9.54 -21.22 -20.20
CA ILE A 544 10.89 -20.66 -20.01
C ILE A 544 11.72 -20.85 -21.28
N MET A 545 11.68 -22.03 -21.91
CA MET A 545 12.45 -22.34 -23.12
C MET A 545 12.01 -21.51 -24.33
N GLN A 546 10.71 -21.31 -24.50
CA GLN A 546 10.16 -20.47 -25.56
C GLN A 546 10.25 -18.98 -25.21
N ALA A 547 10.67 -18.65 -23.98
CA ALA A 547 10.57 -17.31 -23.42
C ALA A 547 9.15 -16.75 -23.58
N GLN A 548 8.13 -17.58 -23.40
CA GLN A 548 6.71 -17.21 -23.48
C GLN A 548 6.05 -17.47 -22.14
N VAL A 549 5.47 -16.45 -21.52
CA VAL A 549 4.53 -16.68 -20.41
C VAL A 549 3.20 -17.12 -21.02
N PRO A 550 2.47 -18.10 -20.46
CA PRO A 550 1.15 -18.49 -20.94
C PRO A 550 0.24 -17.27 -20.93
N ARG A 551 0.03 -16.68 -22.12
CA ARG A 551 -0.91 -15.57 -22.29
C ARG A 551 -2.30 -15.98 -21.82
N THR A 552 -2.64 -17.25 -22.00
CA THR A 552 -3.95 -17.82 -21.68
C THR A 552 -4.24 -17.78 -20.18
N GLU A 553 -3.30 -18.05 -19.29
CA GLU A 553 -3.60 -18.04 -17.85
C GLU A 553 -3.70 -16.61 -17.29
N LEU A 554 -2.84 -15.67 -17.69
CA LEU A 554 -2.98 -14.24 -17.36
C LEU A 554 -4.29 -13.63 -17.89
N GLN A 555 -4.71 -14.06 -19.09
CA GLN A 555 -5.95 -13.59 -19.72
C GLN A 555 -7.19 -14.33 -19.23
N LYS A 556 -7.09 -15.57 -18.70
CA LYS A 556 -8.17 -16.32 -18.04
C LYS A 556 -8.35 -15.93 -16.56
N TRP A 557 -7.29 -15.44 -15.92
CA TRP A 557 -7.31 -15.04 -14.51
C TRP A 557 -8.17 -13.83 -14.15
N PRO A 558 -8.59 -12.89 -15.03
CA PRO A 558 -9.53 -11.88 -14.59
C PRO A 558 -10.92 -12.44 -14.27
N GLY A 559 -11.19 -13.73 -14.55
CA GLY A 559 -12.28 -14.48 -13.92
C GLY A 559 -12.99 -15.40 -14.90
N ILE A 560 -12.78 -16.70 -14.75
CA ILE A 560 -13.82 -17.67 -15.04
C ILE A 560 -15.00 -17.31 -14.12
N GLY A 561 -16.00 -16.76 -14.76
CA GLY A 561 -17.24 -16.19 -14.25
C GLY A 561 -18.02 -15.60 -15.44
N PHE A 562 -18.35 -16.48 -16.38
CA PHE A 562 -19.13 -16.28 -17.61
C PHE A 562 -18.50 -15.47 -18.75
N THR A 563 -18.17 -16.20 -19.82
CA THR A 563 -18.20 -15.73 -21.21
C THR A 563 -19.60 -15.19 -21.52
N LEU A 564 -19.69 -13.93 -21.93
CA LEU A 564 -20.75 -13.50 -22.86
C LEU A 564 -20.03 -13.00 -24.10
N ALA A 565 -20.19 -13.76 -25.18
CA ALA A 565 -19.80 -13.33 -26.51
C ALA A 565 -20.42 -11.95 -26.80
N PRO A 566 -19.71 -11.04 -27.48
CA PRO A 566 -20.21 -9.69 -27.82
C PRO A 566 -21.52 -9.67 -28.63
N THR A 567 -21.94 -10.80 -29.20
CA THR A 567 -23.12 -10.93 -30.04
C THR A 567 -24.45 -10.82 -29.27
N LEU A 568 -24.55 -11.30 -28.03
CA LEU A 568 -25.81 -11.25 -27.25
C LEU A 568 -26.12 -9.86 -26.66
N LEU A 569 -25.14 -8.94 -26.64
CA LEU A 569 -25.39 -7.56 -26.20
C LEU A 569 -26.14 -6.74 -27.27
N ARG A 570 -26.08 -7.12 -28.56
CA ARG A 570 -26.87 -6.47 -29.62
C ARG A 570 -28.34 -6.86 -29.55
N GLU A 571 -28.65 -8.13 -29.31
CA GLU A 571 -30.04 -8.60 -29.24
C GLU A 571 -30.76 -8.09 -27.98
N ALA A 572 -30.08 -8.04 -26.83
CA ALA A 572 -30.66 -7.48 -25.60
C ALA A 572 -30.96 -5.96 -25.69
N ILE A 573 -30.24 -5.24 -26.56
CA ILE A 573 -30.48 -3.80 -26.80
C ILE A 573 -31.64 -3.60 -27.79
N GLN A 574 -31.86 -4.54 -28.71
CA GLN A 574 -32.95 -4.47 -29.70
C GLN A 574 -34.32 -4.81 -29.09
N VAL A 575 -34.37 -5.65 -28.05
CA VAL A 575 -35.62 -5.95 -27.30
C VAL A 575 -36.04 -4.80 -26.37
N ALA A 576 -35.11 -3.92 -25.97
CA ALA A 576 -35.39 -2.81 -25.06
C ALA A 576 -35.89 -1.52 -25.78
N SER A 577 -36.09 -1.56 -27.10
CA SER A 577 -36.55 -0.43 -27.91
C SER A 577 -37.88 -0.70 -28.61
N TRP A 578 -38.87 -1.21 -27.89
CA TRP A 578 -40.27 -1.15 -28.33
C TRP A 578 -40.99 0.02 -27.65
N PRO A 579 -41.67 0.91 -28.40
CA PRO A 579 -42.47 1.96 -27.79
C PRO A 579 -43.70 1.35 -27.11
N LEU A 580 -44.04 1.86 -25.92
CA LEU A 580 -45.37 1.66 -25.33
C LEU A 580 -46.42 2.18 -26.33
N VAL A 581 -47.08 1.25 -27.02
CA VAL A 581 -48.37 1.50 -27.64
C VAL A 581 -49.36 1.68 -26.50
N LYS A 582 -49.98 2.86 -26.45
CA LYS A 582 -51.19 3.09 -25.67
C LYS A 582 -52.33 2.51 -26.48
N ASP A 583 -52.86 1.36 -26.07
CA ASP A 583 -54.20 0.96 -26.46
C ASP A 583 -55.14 1.20 -25.30
N GLY A 584 -56.10 2.08 -25.56
CA GLY A 584 -57.36 2.12 -24.85
C GLY A 584 -58.43 1.47 -25.70
N GLY A 585 -59.46 0.99 -25.02
CA GLY A 585 -60.82 0.90 -25.58
C GLY A 585 -61.22 -0.46 -26.14
N ASP A 586 -62.11 -1.10 -25.39
CA ASP A 586 -63.35 -1.74 -25.87
C ASP A 586 -63.21 -2.97 -26.78
N LYS A 587 -63.51 -4.17 -26.28
CA LYS A 587 -64.83 -4.80 -26.01
C LYS A 587 -65.28 -5.65 -27.20
N ASP A 588 -65.72 -6.85 -26.82
CA ASP A 588 -66.73 -7.70 -27.46
C ASP A 588 -66.53 -8.01 -28.95
N GLU A 589 -66.20 -9.26 -29.27
CA GLU A 589 -67.23 -10.21 -29.73
C GLU A 589 -66.62 -11.60 -29.97
N SER A 590 -67.51 -12.55 -29.81
CA SER A 590 -67.41 -14.01 -29.90
C SER A 590 -67.27 -14.53 -31.33
N GLU A 591 -67.10 -15.86 -31.42
CA GLU A 591 -67.19 -16.71 -32.64
C GLU A 591 -65.92 -16.71 -33.51
N GLU A 592 -65.43 -17.80 -34.08
CA GLU A 592 -65.92 -19.17 -34.24
C GLU A 592 -64.74 -20.09 -34.63
N LEU A 593 -65.01 -21.40 -34.63
CA LEU A 593 -64.32 -22.57 -35.22
C LEU A 593 -63.14 -22.32 -36.20
N ILE A 594 -62.11 -23.17 -36.25
CA ILE A 594 -62.12 -24.41 -37.06
C ILE A 594 -61.03 -25.40 -36.59
N LYS A 595 -61.40 -26.69 -36.62
CA LYS A 595 -60.58 -27.90 -36.46
C LYS A 595 -59.92 -28.30 -37.80
N ASP A 596 -58.89 -29.14 -37.71
CA ASP A 596 -58.45 -30.18 -38.67
C ASP A 596 -59.53 -30.57 -39.72
N SER A 597 -59.30 -30.85 -41.01
CA SER A 597 -58.14 -31.29 -41.81
C SER A 597 -58.55 -31.30 -43.32
N GLU A 598 -57.57 -31.37 -44.23
CA GLU A 598 -57.67 -31.52 -45.72
C GLU A 598 -57.99 -30.27 -46.56
#